data_AF-A0A398BD09-F1
#
_entry.id   AF-A0A398BD09-F1
#
_cell.length_a   1.000
_cell.length_b   1.000
_cell.length_c   1.000
_cell.angle_alpha   90.00
_cell.angle_beta   90.00
_cell.angle_gamma   90.00
#
_symmetry.space_group_name_H-M   'P 1'
#
loop_
_entity.id
_entity.type
_entity.pdbx_description
1 polymer ?
#
loop_
_entity_poly.entity_id
_entity_poly.type
_entity_poly.pdbx_seq_one_letter_code
_entity_poly.pdbx_strand_id
1 'polypeptide(L)' 'MAFGRRLPEEIVTAETKVWVCTSEDCSCWVRDNFKSSEIPVCPICSSPMEQETRVLEVVNNHSQNLSG' A
#
# COMPACT_ATOMS: atom_id res chain seq x y z
N MET A 1 -10.49 38.72 -9.87
CA MET A 1 -10.71 37.30 -9.50
C MET A 1 -9.44 36.52 -9.83
N ALA A 2 -8.58 36.28 -8.84
CA ALA A 2 -7.40 35.44 -9.02
C ALA A 2 -7.73 34.07 -8.41
N PHE A 3 -8.16 33.14 -9.25
CA PHE A 3 -8.29 31.74 -8.86
C PHE A 3 -6.88 31.19 -8.76
N GLY A 4 -6.31 31.19 -7.55
CA GLY A 4 -5.03 30.57 -7.26
C GLY A 4 -5.07 29.11 -7.68
N ARG A 5 -4.53 28.80 -8.86
CA ARG A 5 -4.29 27.43 -9.27
C ARG A 5 -3.19 26.92 -8.35
N ARG A 6 -3.59 26.18 -7.32
CA ARG A 6 -2.65 25.36 -6.56
C ARG A 6 -1.92 24.49 -7.60
N LEU A 7 -0.59 24.55 -7.64
CA LEU A 7 0.17 23.56 -8.40
C LEU A 7 -0.31 22.18 -7.90
N PRO A 8 -0.65 21.24 -8.79
CA PRO A 8 -0.89 19.88 -8.36
C PRO A 8 0.38 19.43 -7.64
N GLU A 9 0.26 19.10 -6.36
CA GLU A 9 1.33 18.50 -5.58
C GLU A 9 1.84 17.30 -6.36
N GLU A 10 3.14 17.27 -6.68
CA GLU A 10 3.72 16.13 -7.39
C GLU A 10 3.61 14.91 -6.48
N ILE A 11 2.71 14.01 -6.88
CA ILE A 11 2.52 12.73 -6.22
C ILE A 11 3.84 11.96 -6.33
N VAL A 12 4.56 11.87 -5.23
CA VAL A 12 5.82 11.12 -5.17
C VAL A 12 5.47 9.63 -5.22
N THR A 13 5.80 8.99 -6.33
CA THR A 13 5.71 7.53 -6.48
C THR A 13 7.04 6.88 -6.16
N ALA A 14 7.03 5.75 -5.46
CA ALA A 14 8.20 4.94 -5.18
C ALA A 14 7.92 3.45 -5.37
N GLU A 15 8.97 2.69 -5.63
CA GLU A 15 8.93 1.24 -5.64
C GLU A 15 8.59 0.73 -4.24
N THR A 16 7.37 0.22 -4.10
CA THR A 16 6.81 -0.25 -2.84
C THR A 16 6.61 -1.75 -2.94
N LYS A 17 7.14 -2.48 -1.95
CA LYS A 17 6.83 -3.91 -1.81
C LYS A 17 5.37 -4.07 -1.40
N VAL A 18 4.65 -4.90 -2.12
CA VAL A 18 3.26 -5.25 -1.86
C VAL A 18 3.14 -6.77 -1.78
N TRP A 19 2.09 -7.23 -1.13
CA TRP A 19 1.68 -8.62 -1.08
C TRP A 19 0.43 -8.72 -1.92
N VAL A 20 0.44 -9.55 -2.95
CA VAL A 20 -0.69 -9.76 -3.84
C VAL A 20 -1.28 -11.13 -3.54
N CYS A 21 -2.61 -11.21 -3.46
CA CYS A 21 -3.27 -12.48 -3.26
C CYS A 21 -3.10 -13.36 -4.50
N THR A 22 -2.77 -14.64 -4.29
CA THR A 22 -2.57 -15.60 -5.38
C THR A 22 -3.87 -16.24 -5.88
N SER A 23 -5.03 -15.83 -5.35
CA SER A 23 -6.33 -16.39 -5.72
C SER A 23 -6.89 -15.63 -6.91
N GLU A 24 -7.33 -16.35 -7.95
CA GLU A 24 -7.89 -15.75 -9.17
C GLU A 24 -9.21 -15.01 -8.91
N ASP A 25 -9.96 -15.44 -7.90
CA ASP A 25 -11.20 -14.80 -7.45
C ASP A 25 -10.96 -13.58 -6.52
N CYS A 26 -9.70 -13.25 -6.20
CA CYS A 26 -9.36 -12.22 -5.23
C CYS A 26 -8.20 -11.32 -5.71
N SER A 27 -8.52 -10.13 -6.20
CA SER A 27 -7.52 -9.13 -6.63
C SER A 27 -6.97 -8.27 -5.50
N CYS A 28 -7.01 -8.77 -4.25
CA CYS A 28 -6.53 -8.02 -3.10
C CYS A 28 -5.02 -7.98 -3.03
N TRP A 29 -4.52 -6.83 -2.58
CA TRP A 29 -3.12 -6.67 -2.26
C TRP A 29 -2.96 -5.75 -1.05
N VAL A 30 -1.86 -5.91 -0.33
CA VAL A 30 -1.52 -5.10 0.84
C VAL A 30 -0.11 -4.56 0.68
N ARG A 31 0.15 -3.33 1.12
CA ARG A 31 1.53 -2.81 1.15
C ARG A 31 2.30 -3.53 2.25
N ASP A 32 3.56 -3.90 1.99
CA ASP A 32 4.44 -4.54 2.98
C ASP A 32 4.61 -3.65 4.24
N ASN A 33 4.57 -2.33 4.07
CA ASN A 33 4.58 -1.35 5.17
C ASN A 33 3.37 -1.47 6.12
N PHE A 34 2.27 -2.09 5.68
CA PHE A 34 1.03 -2.27 6.45
C PHE A 34 0.79 -3.73 6.85
N LYS A 35 1.78 -4.61 6.70
CA LYS A 35 1.64 -6.01 7.13
C LYS A 35 1.69 -6.12 8.65
N SER A 36 0.85 -6.98 9.20
CA SER A 36 0.85 -7.29 10.64
C SER A 36 1.79 -8.45 11.01
N SER A 37 2.19 -9.27 10.02
CA SER A 37 3.02 -10.47 10.18
C SER A 37 4.07 -10.53 9.07
N GLU A 38 5.14 -11.29 9.27
CA GLU A 38 6.24 -11.44 8.28
C GLU A 38 5.73 -11.85 6.89
N ILE A 39 4.79 -12.81 6.87
CA ILE A 39 4.07 -13.29 5.70
C ILE A 39 2.57 -13.06 5.95
N PRO A 40 1.97 -12.02 5.34
CA PRO A 40 0.54 -11.77 5.48
C PRO A 40 -0.27 -12.78 4.66
N VAL A 41 -1.43 -13.17 5.19
CA VAL A 41 -2.47 -13.86 4.43
C VAL A 41 -3.50 -12.85 3.94
N CYS A 42 -4.22 -13.18 2.87
CA CYS A 42 -5.24 -12.28 2.35
C CYS A 42 -6.33 -12.04 3.41
N PRO A 43 -6.63 -10.78 3.79
CA PRO A 43 -7.66 -10.51 4.79
C PRO A 43 -9.08 -10.79 4.28
N ILE A 44 -9.26 -10.98 2.97
CA ILE A 44 -10.57 -11.23 2.36
C ILE A 44 -10.86 -12.74 2.23
N CYS A 45 -9.95 -13.49 1.60
CA CYS A 45 -10.15 -14.90 1.31
C CYS A 45 -9.24 -15.85 2.09
N SER A 46 -8.34 -15.32 2.93
CA SER A 46 -7.34 -16.09 3.69
C SER A 46 -6.40 -16.95 2.84
N SER A 47 -6.39 -16.74 1.52
CA SER A 47 -5.41 -17.36 0.63
C SER A 47 -4.00 -16.82 0.88
N PRO A 48 -2.97 -17.59 0.50
CA PRO A 48 -1.60 -17.11 0.54
C PRO A 48 -1.43 -15.87 -0.33
N MET A 49 -0.46 -15.04 0.04
CA MET A 49 -0.07 -13.86 -0.73
C MET A 49 1.39 -13.99 -1.15
N GLU A 50 1.71 -13.47 -2.32
CA GLU A 50 3.06 -13.40 -2.87
C GLU A 50 3.60 -11.97 -2.80
N GLN A 51 4.90 -11.83 -2.55
CA GLN A 51 5.55 -10.53 -2.53
C GLN A 51 5.85 -10.07 -3.96
N GLU A 52 5.33 -8.90 -4.32
CA GLU A 52 5.56 -8.22 -5.60
C GLU A 52 6.07 -6.79 -5.34
N THR A 53 6.74 -6.18 -6.30
CA THR A 53 7.11 -4.75 -6.24
C THR A 53 6.21 -3.95 -7.17
N ARG A 54 5.57 -2.90 -6.65
CA ARG A 54 4.73 -1.99 -7.45
C ARG A 54 5.14 -0.54 -7.23
N VAL A 55 5.10 0.24 -8.30
CA VAL A 55 5.30 1.69 -8.22
C VAL A 55 3.99 2.31 -7.75
N LEU A 56 3.99 2.80 -6.52
CA LEU A 56 2.81 3.37 -5.87
C LEU A 56 3.18 4.70 -5.23
N GLU A 57 2.17 5.52 -4.98
CA GLU A 57 2.31 6.74 -4.18
C GLU A 57 2.88 6.38 -2.81
N VAL A 58 3.87 7.16 -2.37
CA VAL A 58 4.46 7.03 -1.05
C VAL A 58 3.39 7.40 -0.03
N VAL A 59 2.98 6.40 0.76
CA VAL A 59 2.02 6.60 1.85
C VAL A 59 2.74 6.40 3.17
N ASN A 60 2.72 7.44 4.01
CA ASN A 60 3.24 7.35 5.36
C ASN A 60 2.30 6.50 6.22
N ASN A 61 2.82 5.39 6.74
CA ASN A 61 2.07 4.56 7.68
C ASN A 61 2.10 5.21 9.08
N HIS A 62 1.09 6.02 9.39
CA HIS A 62 0.95 6.65 10.71
C HIS A 62 0.57 5.66 11.84
N SER A 63 0.21 4.41 11.54
CA SER A 63 -0.14 3.42 12.56
C SER A 63 1.04 3.01 13.45
N GLN A 64 2.27 3.21 12.99
CA GLN A 64 3.49 2.95 13.78
C GLN A 64 3.93 4.18 14.60
N ASN A 65 3.22 5.32 14.48
CA ASN A 65 3.55 6.57 15.17
C ASN A 65 2.71 6.77 16.45
N LEU A 66 2.43 5.69 17.17
CA LEU A 66 2.04 5.72 18.59
C LEU A 66 3.29 5.50 19.46
N SER A 67 4.30 6.34 19.27
CA SER A 67 5.26 6.65 20.33
C SER A 67 4.71 7.86 21.07
N GLY A 68 3.81 7.60 22.02
CA GLY A 68 3.48 8.51 23.11
C GLY A 68 4.54 8.42 24.20
#